data_AF-V4PE90-F1
#
_entry.id   AF-V4PE90-F1
#
_cell.length_a   1.000
_cell.length_b   1.000
_cell.length_c   1.000
_cell.angle_alpha   90.00
_cell.angle_beta   90.00
_cell.angle_gamma   90.00
#
_symmetry.space_group_name_H-M   'P 1'
#
loop_
_entity.id
_entity.type
_entity.pdbx_description
1 polymer ?
#
loop_
_entity_poly.entity_id
_entity_poly.type
_entity_poly.pdbx_seq_one_letter_code
_entity_poly.pdbx_strand_id
1 'polypeptide(L)'
;MSLNADFIFETRDITTSLKRDLGLPQDVWYLVLDANLDHAYFMNTQFELHEHTLAGDVRPVVEAAVRNRIAPARSELPYRHYEGA
;
A
#
# COMPACT_ATOMS: atom_id res chain seq x y z
N MET A 1 14.94 12.03 8.68
CA MET A 1 14.18 10.86 8.19
C MET A 1 13.26 11.35 7.09
N SER A 2 13.44 10.88 5.86
CA SER A 2 12.60 11.27 4.73
C SER A 2 11.54 10.20 4.54
N LEU A 3 10.27 10.57 4.65
CA LEU A 3 9.17 9.68 4.29
C LEU A 3 9.14 9.54 2.77
N ASN A 4 9.18 8.31 2.24
CA ASN A 4 8.98 8.12 0.80
C ASN A 4 7.47 7.96 0.54
N ALA A 5 6.88 8.83 -0.30
CA ALA A 5 5.49 8.75 -0.68
C ALA A 5 5.12 7.42 -1.37
N ASP A 6 6.11 6.73 -1.93
CA ASP A 6 5.93 5.40 -2.50
C ASP A 6 5.63 4.33 -1.44
N PHE A 7 6.01 4.55 -0.19
CA PHE A 7 5.80 3.60 0.91
C PHE A 7 4.55 3.90 1.74
N ILE A 8 3.64 4.66 1.17
CA ILE A 8 2.32 4.93 1.70
C ILE A 8 1.32 4.01 1.00
N PHE A 9 0.61 3.20 1.77
CA PHE A 9 -0.43 2.30 1.29
C PHE A 9 -1.76 2.68 1.92
N GLU A 10 -2.75 2.92 1.07
CA GLU A 10 -4.14 3.13 1.49
C GLU A 10 -4.87 1.79 1.58
N THR A 11 -6.02 1.75 2.26
CA THR A 11 -6.86 0.55 2.41
C THR A 11 -7.02 -0.28 1.13
N ARG A 12 -7.16 0.36 -0.04
CA ARG A 12 -7.29 -0.31 -1.36
C ARG A 12 -6.04 -1.06 -1.81
N ASP A 13 -4.86 -0.63 -1.36
CA ASP A 13 -3.56 -1.17 -1.75
C ASP A 13 -3.05 -2.21 -0.72
N ILE A 14 -3.65 -2.25 0.48
CA ILE A 14 -3.25 -3.14 1.56
C ILE A 14 -3.95 -4.49 1.42
N THR A 15 -3.31 -5.39 0.66
CA THR A 15 -3.81 -6.76 0.45
C THR A 15 -3.52 -7.68 1.63
N THR A 16 -4.28 -8.77 1.76
CA THR A 16 -4.03 -9.82 2.77
C THR A 16 -2.62 -10.42 2.65
N SER A 17 -2.12 -10.58 1.42
CA SER A 17 -0.76 -11.06 1.17
C SER A 17 0.27 -10.07 1.71
N LEU A 18 0.10 -8.76 1.44
CA LEU A 18 1.00 -7.73 1.97
C LEU A 18 1.02 -7.74 3.50
N LYS A 19 -0.14 -7.83 4.16
CA LYS A 19 -0.23 -7.92 5.62
C LYS A 19 0.54 -9.13 6.15
N ARG A 20 0.31 -10.32 5.57
CA ARG A 20 0.99 -11.55 5.98
C ARG A 20 2.50 -11.46 5.78
N ASP A 21 2.93 -10.99 4.62
CA ASP A 21 4.34 -10.98 4.23
C ASP A 21 5.13 -9.92 5.04
N LEU A 22 4.45 -8.87 5.52
CA LEU A 22 5.01 -7.87 6.44
C LEU A 22 4.77 -8.19 7.94
N GLY A 23 4.13 -9.31 8.27
CA GLY A 23 3.82 -9.67 9.66
C GLY A 23 2.78 -8.77 10.35
N LEU A 24 1.99 -8.03 9.58
CA LEU A 24 1.05 -7.05 10.09
C LEU A 24 -0.31 -7.67 10.49
N PRO A 25 -1.02 -7.06 11.46
CA PRO A 25 -2.38 -7.42 11.81
C PRO A 25 -3.39 -7.32 10.65
N GLN A 26 -4.52 -8.03 10.76
CA GLN A 26 -5.56 -8.03 9.72
C GLN A 26 -6.38 -6.73 9.69
N ASP A 27 -6.43 -5.98 10.79
CA ASP A 27 -7.20 -4.74 10.98
C ASP A 27 -6.45 -3.47 10.53
N VAL A 28 -5.30 -3.62 9.85
CA VAL A 28 -4.58 -2.50 9.23
C VAL A 28 -5.45 -1.80 8.18
N TRP A 29 -5.68 -0.51 8.38
CA TRP A 29 -6.48 0.40 7.54
C TRP A 29 -5.61 1.32 6.68
N TYR A 30 -4.49 1.79 7.23
CA TYR A 30 -3.55 2.68 6.56
C TYR A 30 -2.14 2.29 6.97
N LEU A 31 -1.19 2.28 6.04
CA LEU A 31 0.16 1.79 6.30
C LEU A 31 1.20 2.74 5.69
N VAL A 32 2.21 3.07 6.47
CA VAL A 32 3.37 3.86 6.08
C VAL A 32 4.62 3.13 6.51
N LEU A 33 5.55 2.91 5.58
CA LEU A 33 6.85 2.34 5.90
C LEU A 33 7.90 3.44 5.92
N ASP A 34 8.91 3.25 6.78
CA ASP A 34 10.08 4.13 6.78
C ASP A 34 10.98 3.87 5.55
N ALA A 35 11.95 4.75 5.30
CA ALA A 35 12.81 4.63 4.12
C ALA A 35 13.73 3.40 4.14
N ASN A 36 14.08 2.91 5.34
CA ASN A 36 14.97 1.77 5.50
C ASN A 36 14.20 0.44 5.45
N LEU A 37 12.88 0.48 5.60
CA LEU A 37 12.00 -0.69 5.72
C LEU A 37 12.27 -1.50 7.01
N ASP A 38 12.64 -0.79 8.07
CA ASP A 38 12.83 -1.32 9.41
C ASP A 38 11.52 -1.22 10.22
N HIS A 39 10.71 -0.20 9.94
CA HIS A 39 9.49 0.12 10.70
C HIS A 39 8.27 0.34 9.80
N ALA A 40 7.15 -0.22 10.24
CA ALA A 40 5.82 -0.02 9.69
C ALA A 40 4.95 0.73 10.69
N TYR A 41 4.47 1.91 10.30
CA TYR A 41 3.50 2.69 11.05
C TYR A 41 2.14 2.50 10.41
N PHE A 42 1.15 2.07 11.19
CA PHE A 42 -0.17 1.83 10.65
C PHE A 42 -1.28 2.31 11.56
N MET A 43 -2.40 2.65 10.94
CA MET A 43 -3.64 2.92 11.65
C MET A 43 -4.55 1.70 11.54
N ASN A 44 -5.15 1.27 12.64
CA ASN A 44 -6.14 0.19 12.63
C ASN A 44 -7.55 0.71 12.28
N THR A 45 -8.52 -0.20 12.19
CA THR A 45 -9.93 0.18 11.92
C THR A 45 -10.61 1.00 13.02
N GLN A 46 -9.99 1.08 14.20
CA GLN A 46 -10.42 1.87 15.36
C GLN A 46 -9.75 3.25 15.37
N PHE A 47 -8.98 3.59 14.33
CA PHE A 47 -8.24 4.84 14.20
C PHE A 47 -7.11 5.03 15.23
N GLU A 48 -6.60 3.93 15.78
CA GLU A 48 -5.43 3.93 16.65
C GLU A 48 -4.15 3.77 15.83
N LEU A 49 -3.12 4.54 16.19
CA LEU A 49 -1.82 4.47 15.56
C LEU A 49 -0.94 3.44 16.25
N HIS A 50 -0.32 2.56 15.46
CA HIS A 50 0.54 1.48 15.90
C HIS A 50 1.86 1.52 15.13
N GLU A 51 2.90 0.99 15.77
CA GLU A 51 4.21 0.76 15.17
C GLU A 51 4.52 -0.73 15.20
N HIS A 52 5.11 -1.24 14.12
CA HIS A 52 5.56 -2.61 14.00
C HIS A 52 6.96 -2.65 13.39
N THR A 53 7.88 -3.34 14.07
CA THR A 53 9.22 -3.60 13.54
C THR A 53 9.13 -4.74 12.52
N LEU A 54 9.62 -4.47 11.31
CA LEU A 54 9.63 -5.45 10.25
C LEU A 54 10.76 -6.46 10.45
N ALA A 55 10.47 -7.73 10.22
CA ALA A 55 11.44 -8.80 10.37
C ALA A 55 11.97 -9.26 9.00
N GLY A 56 13.28 -9.21 8.81
CA GLY A 56 13.95 -9.70 7.61
C GLY A 56 13.94 -8.72 6.43
N ASP A 57 14.36 -9.19 5.26
CA ASP A 57 14.41 -8.37 4.05
C ASP A 57 13.03 -8.30 3.38
N VAL A 58 12.27 -7.25 3.73
CA VAL A 58 10.93 -6.99 3.19
C VAL A 58 10.93 -6.18 1.89
N ARG A 59 12.10 -5.70 1.44
CA ARG A 59 12.24 -4.86 0.24
C ARG A 59 11.59 -5.46 -1.01
N PRO A 60 11.74 -6.77 -1.33
CA PRO A 60 11.14 -7.34 -2.52
C PRO A 60 9.60 -7.30 -2.47
N VAL A 61 9.03 -7.47 -1.27
CA VAL A 61 7.58 -7.46 -1.04
C VAL A 61 7.03 -6.05 -1.25
N VAL A 62 7.71 -5.05 -0.67
CA VAL A 62 7.32 -3.64 -0.78
C VAL A 62 7.42 -3.18 -2.23
N GLU A 63 8.51 -3.48 -2.92
CA GLU A 63 8.68 -3.13 -4.34
C GLU A 63 7.63 -3.78 -5.23
N ALA A 64 7.26 -5.04 -4.97
CA ALA A 64 6.17 -5.70 -5.66
C ALA A 64 4.82 -5.02 -5.39
N ALA A 65 4.55 -4.64 -4.15
CA ALA A 65 3.31 -3.93 -3.78
C ALA A 65 3.23 -2.55 -4.44
N VAL A 66 4.32 -1.78 -4.44
CA VAL A 66 4.41 -0.48 -5.13
C VAL A 66 4.20 -0.64 -6.63
N ARG A 67 4.81 -1.66 -7.25
CA ARG A 67 4.63 -1.93 -8.68
C ARG A 67 3.19 -2.31 -9.01
N ASN A 68 2.56 -3.13 -8.18
CA ASN A 68 1.16 -3.54 -8.36
C ASN A 68 0.18 -2.39 -8.15
N ARG A 69 0.50 -1.43 -7.27
CA ARG A 69 -0.25 -0.16 -7.11
C ARG A 69 -0.19 0.70 -8.38
N ILE A 70 0.94 0.68 -9.09
CA ILE A 70 1.21 1.51 -10.28
C ILE A 70 0.76 0.83 -11.59
N ALA A 71 0.69 -0.51 -11.63
CA ALA A 71 0.13 -1.23 -12.77
C ALA A 71 -1.37 -0.92 -12.92
N PRO A 72 -1.83 -0.61 -14.14
CA PRO A 72 -2.83 0.42 -14.32
C PRO A 72 -4.19 -0.03 -13.80
N ALA A 73 -4.89 0.88 -13.10
CA ALA A 73 -6.31 1.02 -13.33
C ALA A 73 -6.46 1.14 -14.85
N ARG A 74 -6.82 0.02 -15.51
CA ARG A 74 -7.11 0.03 -16.94
C ARG A 74 -8.07 1.18 -17.15
N SER A 75 -7.61 2.17 -17.90
CA SER A 75 -8.44 3.17 -18.56
C SER A 75 -9.45 2.46 -19.45
N GLU A 76 -10.49 1.90 -18.85
CA GLU A 76 -11.77 1.69 -19.50
C GLU A 76 -12.54 3.01 -19.35
N LEU A 77 -12.02 4.06 -19.97
CA LEU A 77 -12.88 5.16 -20.39
C LEU A 77 -13.56 4.67 -21.67
N PRO A 78 -14.87 4.36 -21.67
CA PRO A 78 -15.58 4.33 -22.94
C PRO A 78 -15.59 5.77 -23.46
N TYR A 79 -14.74 6.05 -24.45
CA TYR A 79 -14.94 7.21 -25.32
C TYR A 79 -16.31 7.04 -25.99
N ARG A 80 -17.35 7.62 -25.39
CA ARG A 80 -18.58 7.94 -26.11
C ARG A 80 -18.20 8.98 -27.16
N HIS A 81 -17.85 8.52 -28.36
CA HIS A 81 -18.06 9.32 -29.56
C HIS A 81 -19.58 9.53 -29.67
N TYR A 82 -20.06 10.66 -29.18
CA TYR A 82 -21.31 11.21 -29.65
C TYR A 82 -21.01 11.77 -31.05
N GLU A 83 -21.25 10.98 -32.10
CA GLU A 83 -21.46 11.58 -33.41
C GLU A 83 -22.81 12.30 -33.33
N GLY A 84 -22.74 13.63 -33.44
CA GLY A 84 -23.90 14.51 -33.52
C GLY A 84 -24.77 14.14 -34.71
N ALA A 85 -26.08 14.22 -34.48
CA ALA A 85 -27.13 14.15 -35.48
C ALA A 85 -27.11 15.33 -36.45
#